data_AF-A0A1R4HQV8-F1
#
_entry.id   AF-A0A1R4HQV8-F1
#
_cell.length_a   1.000
_cell.length_b   1.000
_cell.length_c   1.000
_cell.angle_alpha   90.00
_cell.angle_beta   90.00
_cell.angle_gamma   90.00
#
_symmetry.space_group_name_H-M   'P 1'
#
loop_
_entity.id
_entity.type
_entity.pdbx_description
1 polymer ?
#
loop_
_entity_poly.entity_id
_entity_poly.type
_entity_poly.pdbx_seq_one_letter_code
_entity_poly.pdbx_strand_id
1 'polypeptide(L)'
;MTADDAELVVPPESKLLRAAYEASGLSVPAMSKATEISKPSIHIAMNGFRYKQGQPVAVSPPDKTLVKLASLLRVQPAALREAGRERAAQLLEEIPADQRPTRVPEDISTRSRAEGRRVVTQQVLGVFSTEELRAEIQRREAKLAEDELYADEDEDNEAFHRELAEDLRTEQWPG
;
A
#
# COMPACT_ATOMS: atom_id res chain seq x y z
N MET A 1 -7.08 30.58 -33.50
CA MET A 1 -5.99 31.00 -32.59
C MET A 1 -6.09 30.11 -31.36
N THR A 2 -5.54 28.89 -31.44
CA THR A 2 -5.57 27.89 -30.37
C THR A 2 -4.48 28.25 -29.37
N ALA A 3 -4.86 28.42 -28.11
CA ALA A 3 -3.92 28.68 -27.03
C ALA A 3 -2.95 27.50 -26.91
N ASP A 4 -1.73 27.77 -27.35
CA ASP A 4 -0.46 27.22 -26.86
C ASP A 4 -0.63 26.09 -25.82
N ASP A 5 -0.39 24.85 -26.27
CA ASP A 5 -0.10 23.72 -25.39
C ASP A 5 1.24 24.02 -24.70
N ALA A 6 1.21 24.87 -23.68
CA ALA A 6 2.34 25.06 -22.78
C ALA A 6 2.58 23.71 -22.10
N GLU A 7 3.53 22.95 -22.64
CA GLU A 7 3.91 21.64 -22.13
C GLU A 7 4.20 21.77 -20.63
N LEU A 8 3.34 21.15 -19.82
CA LEU A 8 3.40 21.25 -18.37
C LEU A 8 4.67 20.54 -17.89
N VAL A 9 5.72 21.31 -17.63
CA VAL A 9 6.99 20.79 -17.11
C VAL A 9 6.82 20.46 -15.63
N VAL A 10 6.62 19.18 -15.34
CA VAL A 10 6.53 18.66 -13.97
C VAL A 10 7.90 18.75 -13.29
N PRO A 11 7.99 19.37 -12.10
CA PRO A 11 9.23 19.47 -11.34
C PRO A 11 9.88 18.09 -11.05
N PRO A 12 11.22 17.99 -11.13
CA PRO A 12 11.93 16.71 -10.97
C PRO A 12 11.71 16.09 -9.59
N GLU A 13 11.63 16.90 -8.53
CA GLU A 13 11.39 16.44 -7.16
C GLU A 13 10.01 15.78 -7.00
N SER A 14 9.01 16.22 -7.77
CA SER A 14 7.68 15.61 -7.77
C SER A 14 7.69 14.23 -8.42
N LYS A 15 8.45 14.07 -9.52
CA LYS A 15 8.66 12.76 -10.15
C LYS A 15 9.38 11.79 -9.20
N LEU A 16 10.40 12.28 -8.48
CA LEU A 16 11.12 11.52 -7.47
C LEU A 16 10.20 11.05 -6.33
N LEU A 17 9.39 11.95 -5.77
CA LEU A 17 8.42 11.59 -4.73
C LEU A 17 7.39 10.58 -5.22
N ARG A 18 6.93 10.71 -6.47
CA ARG A 18 5.96 9.79 -7.07
C ARG A 18 6.55 8.39 -7.25
N ALA A 19 7.76 8.28 -7.77
CA ALA A 19 8.45 6.99 -7.91
C ALA A 19 8.65 6.31 -6.55
N ALA A 20 9.08 7.08 -5.53
CA ALA A 20 9.24 6.56 -4.18
C ALA A 20 7.90 6.14 -3.55
N TYR A 21 6.82 6.88 -3.81
CA TYR A 21 5.47 6.53 -3.38
C TYR A 21 5.01 5.20 -3.99
N GLU A 22 5.17 5.02 -5.30
CA GLU A 22 4.78 3.79 -6.00
C GLU A 22 5.53 2.57 -5.46
N ALA A 23 6.81 2.71 -5.09
CA ALA A 23 7.59 1.65 -4.44
C ALA A 23 7.22 1.41 -2.96
N SER A 24 6.68 2.41 -2.27
CA SER A 24 6.43 2.35 -0.82
C SER A 24 5.24 1.48 -0.42
N GLY A 25 4.25 1.32 -1.31
CA GLY A 25 2.98 0.65 -1.00
C GLY A 25 2.15 1.34 0.09
N LEU A 26 2.46 2.61 0.41
CA LEU A 26 1.69 3.42 1.35
C LEU A 26 0.45 3.99 0.68
N SER A 27 -0.60 4.23 1.46
CA SER A 27 -1.78 4.95 1.01
C SER A 27 -1.66 6.44 1.33
N VAL A 28 -2.20 7.31 0.47
CA VAL A 28 -2.24 8.77 0.74
C VAL A 28 -2.87 9.12 2.09
N PRO A 29 -3.95 8.46 2.57
CA PRO A 29 -4.44 8.67 3.92
C PRO A 29 -3.43 8.33 5.02
N ALA A 30 -2.67 7.24 4.87
CA ALA A 30 -1.64 6.88 5.84
C ALA A 30 -0.49 7.91 5.85
N MET A 31 -0.07 8.38 4.68
CA MET A 31 0.93 9.46 4.58
C MET A 31 0.44 10.76 5.20
N SER A 32 -0.82 11.13 4.97
CA SER A 32 -1.43 12.33 5.54
C SER A 32 -1.41 12.28 7.06
N LYS A 33 -1.77 11.13 7.64
CA LYS A 33 -1.70 10.90 9.09
C LYS A 33 -0.26 10.96 9.62
N ALA A 34 0.70 10.35 8.92
CA ALA A 34 2.09 10.28 9.37
C ALA A 34 2.86 11.60 9.26
N THR A 35 2.49 12.47 8.31
CA THR A 35 3.22 13.73 8.03
C THR A 35 2.50 14.99 8.49
N GLU A 36 1.22 14.86 8.88
CA GLU A 36 0.30 15.96 9.15
C GLU A 36 0.11 16.89 7.93
N ILE A 37 0.30 16.35 6.72
CA ILE A 37 0.11 17.07 5.46
C ILE A 37 -1.26 16.70 4.91
N SER A 38 -2.01 17.69 4.44
CA SER A 38 -3.34 17.44 3.86
C SER A 38 -3.24 16.53 2.62
N LYS A 39 -4.23 15.66 2.40
CA LYS A 39 -4.28 14.80 1.20
C LYS A 39 -4.15 15.60 -0.10
N PRO A 40 -4.84 16.74 -0.31
CA PRO A 40 -4.65 17.55 -1.52
C PRO A 40 -3.22 18.06 -1.68
N SER A 41 -2.56 18.49 -0.60
CA SER A 41 -1.16 18.93 -0.66
C SER A 41 -0.21 17.80 -1.02
N ILE A 42 -0.46 16.57 -0.55
CA ILE A 42 0.30 15.38 -0.92
C ILE A 42 0.15 15.10 -2.42
N HIS A 43 -1.08 15.14 -2.95
CA HIS A 43 -1.33 14.95 -4.37
C HIS A 43 -0.62 16.02 -5.23
N ILE A 44 -0.69 17.28 -4.84
CA ILE A 44 0.01 18.36 -5.54
C ILE A 44 1.53 18.14 -5.49
N ALA A 45 2.09 17.75 -4.34
CA ALA A 45 3.53 17.52 -4.20
C ALA A 45 4.03 16.37 -5.09
N MET A 46 3.27 15.29 -5.22
CA MET A 46 3.63 14.14 -6.06
C MET A 46 3.37 14.39 -7.55
N ASN A 47 2.29 15.11 -7.89
CA ASN A 47 1.95 15.40 -9.28
C ASN A 47 2.77 16.57 -9.84
N GLY A 48 3.22 17.49 -8.99
CA GLY A 48 4.00 18.67 -9.38
C GLY A 48 3.20 19.75 -10.09
N PHE A 49 1.86 19.71 -9.99
CA PHE A 49 0.98 20.75 -10.53
C PHE A 49 -0.32 20.87 -9.73
N ARG A 50 -1.01 21.99 -9.92
CA ARG A 50 -2.39 22.21 -9.44
C ARG A 50 -3.21 22.88 -10.52
N TYR A 51 -4.53 22.69 -10.49
CA TYR A 51 -5.43 23.45 -11.36
C TYR A 51 -5.71 24.84 -10.76
N LYS A 52 -5.52 25.88 -11.56
CA LYS A 52 -5.91 27.25 -11.25
C LYS A 52 -6.72 27.77 -12.44
N GLN A 53 -7.98 28.15 -12.20
CA GLN A 53 -8.90 28.60 -13.26
C GLN A 53 -9.04 27.61 -14.42
N GLY A 54 -9.10 26.31 -14.11
CA GLY A 54 -9.23 25.24 -15.10
C GLY A 54 -7.93 24.88 -15.84
N GLN A 55 -6.85 25.63 -15.64
CA GLN A 55 -5.56 25.37 -16.28
C GLN A 55 -4.57 24.71 -15.30
N PRO A 56 -3.81 23.68 -15.73
CA PRO A 56 -2.77 23.10 -14.89
C PRO A 56 -1.59 24.07 -14.78
N VAL A 57 -1.10 24.28 -13.56
CA VAL A 57 0.04 25.14 -13.26
C VAL A 57 1.06 24.30 -12.50
N ALA A 58 2.31 24.25 -13.00
CA ALA A 58 3.40 23.58 -12.33
C ALA A 58 3.65 24.20 -10.93
N VAL A 59 3.82 23.35 -9.92
CA VAL A 59 4.03 23.76 -8.54
C VAL A 59 5.12 22.90 -7.92
N SER A 60 6.20 23.56 -7.53
CA SER A 60 7.21 22.99 -6.65
C SER A 60 6.67 22.91 -5.21
N PRO A 61 6.73 21.74 -4.55
CA PRO A 61 6.42 21.66 -3.14
C PRO A 61 7.43 22.48 -2.29
N PRO A 62 7.00 23.07 -1.15
CA PRO A 62 7.89 23.73 -0.20
C PRO A 62 8.88 22.74 0.44
N ASP A 63 10.06 23.21 0.82
CA ASP A 63 11.12 22.36 1.39
C ASP A 63 10.65 21.56 2.62
N LYS A 64 9.88 22.18 3.52
CA LYS A 64 9.33 21.48 4.70
C LYS A 64 8.44 20.30 4.33
N THR A 65 7.61 20.46 3.29
CA THR A 65 6.75 19.40 2.75
C THR A 65 7.60 18.32 2.10
N LEU A 66 8.59 18.73 1.31
CA LEU A 66 9.51 17.83 0.62
C LEU A 66 10.28 16.96 1.62
N VAL A 67 10.82 17.55 2.68
CA VAL A 67 11.58 16.86 3.74
C VAL A 67 10.70 15.83 4.45
N LYS A 68 9.49 16.21 4.87
CA LYS A 68 8.56 15.28 5.55
C LYS A 68 8.21 14.08 4.67
N LEU A 69 7.89 14.32 3.40
CA LEU A 69 7.53 13.27 2.46
C LEU A 69 8.75 12.41 2.08
N ALA A 70 9.89 13.03 1.81
CA ALA A 70 11.14 12.33 1.50
C ALA A 70 11.61 11.45 2.65
N SER A 71 11.50 11.93 3.89
CA SER A 71 11.80 11.16 5.11
C SER A 71 10.88 9.94 5.23
N LEU A 72 9.57 10.12 5.06
CA LEU A 72 8.60 9.02 5.12
C LEU A 72 8.81 7.99 3.99
N LEU A 73 9.09 8.46 2.78
CA LEU A 73 9.27 7.64 1.58
C LEU A 73 10.71 7.12 1.41
N ARG A 74 11.59 7.38 2.38
CA ARG A 74 13.01 6.95 2.38
C ARG A 74 13.80 7.42 1.15
N VAL A 75 13.45 8.60 0.63
CA VAL A 75 14.23 9.27 -0.43
C VAL A 75 15.55 9.75 0.17
N GLN A 76 16.65 9.51 -0.52
CA GLN A 76 17.97 9.92 -0.06
C GLN A 76 18.23 11.41 -0.30
N PRO A 77 18.97 12.10 0.59
CA PRO A 77 19.36 13.50 0.39
C PRO A 77 20.05 13.75 -0.97
N ALA A 78 20.91 12.82 -1.41
CA ALA A 78 21.57 12.90 -2.71
C ALA A 78 20.58 13.04 -3.88
N ALA A 79 19.49 12.28 -3.88
CA ALA A 79 18.46 12.36 -4.91
C ALA A 79 17.72 13.71 -4.90
N LEU A 80 17.56 14.34 -3.73
CA LEU A 80 17.02 15.70 -3.64
C LEU A 80 17.98 16.74 -4.21
N ARG A 81 19.29 16.59 -4.02
CA ARG A 81 20.31 17.46 -4.63
C ARG A 81 20.30 17.36 -6.14
N GLU A 82 20.24 16.14 -6.68
CA GLU A 82 20.13 15.89 -8.12
C GLU A 82 18.86 16.52 -8.72
N ALA A 83 17.78 16.58 -7.95
CA ALA A 83 16.55 17.29 -8.31
C ALA A 83 16.62 18.82 -8.12
N GLY A 84 17.78 19.38 -7.77
CA GLY A 84 17.98 20.82 -7.56
C GLY A 84 17.45 21.36 -6.23
N ARG A 85 17.17 20.50 -5.24
CA ARG A 85 16.58 20.86 -3.95
C ARG A 85 17.58 20.77 -2.79
N GLU A 86 18.67 21.51 -2.91
CA GLU A 86 19.81 21.50 -1.97
C GLU A 86 19.38 21.79 -0.52
N ARG A 87 18.56 22.82 -0.30
CA ARG A 87 18.09 23.18 1.04
C ARG A 87 17.26 22.07 1.69
N ALA A 88 16.41 21.39 0.93
CA ALA A 88 15.63 20.28 1.43
C ALA A 88 16.52 19.05 1.72
N ALA A 89 17.56 18.83 0.92
CA ALA A 89 18.55 17.78 1.19
C ALA A 89 19.28 18.00 2.53
N GLN A 90 19.74 19.23 2.78
CA GLN A 90 20.38 19.61 4.04
C GLN A 90 19.45 19.39 5.24
N LEU A 91 18.21 19.88 5.15
CA LEU A 91 17.21 19.68 6.20
C LEU A 91 16.89 18.19 6.44
N LEU A 92 16.99 17.34 5.42
CA LEU A 92 16.76 15.89 5.57
C LEU A 92 17.95 15.18 6.22
N GLU A 93 19.17 15.66 6.03
CA GLU A 93 20.38 15.16 6.70
C GLU A 93 20.41 15.53 8.18
N GLU A 94 19.86 16.70 8.53
CA GLU A 94 19.71 17.14 9.91
C GLU A 94 18.70 16.31 10.72
N ILE A 95 17.83 15.52 10.06
CA ILE A 95 16.89 14.64 10.74
C ILE A 95 17.64 13.39 11.25
N PRO A 96 17.75 13.21 12.58
CA PRO A 96 18.39 12.04 13.17
C PRO A 96 17.71 10.73 12.72
N ALA A 97 18.49 9.67 12.54
CA ALA A 97 17.99 8.39 12.01
C ALA A 97 16.88 7.76 12.89
N ASP A 98 16.92 8.01 14.19
CA ASP A 98 15.92 7.63 15.19
C ASP A 98 14.61 8.45 15.11
N GLN A 99 14.65 9.61 14.47
CA GLN A 99 13.49 10.49 14.26
C GLN A 99 12.87 10.34 12.86
N ARG A 100 13.50 9.55 11.96
CA ARG A 100 12.88 9.21 10.67
C ARG A 100 11.69 8.30 10.94
N PRO A 101 10.56 8.45 10.23
CA PRO A 101 9.41 7.57 10.40
C PRO A 101 9.79 6.10 10.20
N THR A 102 9.97 5.38 11.30
CA THR A 102 10.42 3.98 11.31
C THR A 102 9.26 3.09 10.92
N ARG A 103 9.00 2.99 9.60
CA ARG A 103 7.91 2.21 9.00
C ARG A 103 6.52 2.70 9.42
N VAL A 104 5.67 2.99 8.43
CA VAL A 104 4.23 2.91 8.69
C VAL A 104 3.96 1.45 9.10
N PRO A 105 3.27 1.18 10.22
CA PRO A 105 2.97 -0.18 10.65
C PRO A 105 2.42 -0.98 9.46
N GLU A 106 2.97 -2.17 9.19
CA GLU A 106 2.54 -3.04 8.09
C GLU A 106 1.02 -3.27 8.11
N ASP A 107 0.42 -3.25 9.29
CA ASP A 107 -1.04 -3.32 9.51
C ASP A 107 -1.85 -2.22 8.83
N ILE A 108 -1.31 -1.01 8.69
CA ILE A 108 -2.02 0.10 8.02
C ILE A 108 -1.99 -0.11 6.50
N SER A 109 -0.90 -0.66 5.98
CA SER A 109 -0.72 -1.00 4.56
C SER A 109 -1.63 -2.15 4.13
N THR A 110 -1.65 -3.24 4.90
CA THR A 110 -2.51 -4.41 4.67
C THR A 110 -3.99 -4.06 4.82
N ARG A 111 -4.37 -3.31 5.87
CA ARG A 111 -5.75 -2.83 6.07
C ARG A 111 -6.19 -1.87 4.97
N SER A 112 -5.32 -0.96 4.51
CA SER A 112 -5.64 -0.05 3.38
C SER A 112 -5.82 -0.80 2.06
N ARG A 113 -5.00 -1.83 1.79
CA ARG A 113 -5.14 -2.69 0.60
C ARG A 113 -6.40 -3.55 0.67
N ALA A 114 -6.75 -4.07 1.85
CA ALA A 114 -7.98 -4.82 2.07
C ALA A 114 -9.22 -3.94 1.84
N GLU A 115 -9.23 -2.72 2.37
CA GLU A 115 -10.34 -1.77 2.18
C GLU A 115 -10.48 -1.33 0.72
N GLY A 116 -9.37 -1.04 0.04
CA GLY A 116 -9.38 -0.71 -1.38
C GLY A 116 -9.96 -1.83 -2.26
N ARG A 117 -9.58 -3.08 -1.99
CA ARG A 117 -10.18 -4.24 -2.66
C ARG A 117 -11.67 -4.36 -2.35
N ARG A 118 -12.07 -4.16 -1.10
CA ARG A 118 -13.48 -4.23 -0.67
C ARG A 118 -14.36 -3.20 -1.37
N VAL A 119 -13.88 -1.96 -1.53
CA VAL A 119 -14.60 -0.90 -2.26
C VAL A 119 -14.73 -1.22 -3.75
N VAL A 120 -13.66 -1.68 -4.39
CA VAL A 120 -13.69 -2.11 -5.81
C VAL A 120 -14.63 -3.31 -5.98
N THR A 121 -14.55 -4.29 -5.10
CA THR A 121 -15.47 -5.42 -5.06
C THR A 121 -16.91 -4.93 -4.92
N GLN A 122 -17.23 -4.04 -3.98
CA GLN A 122 -18.59 -3.47 -3.86
C GLN A 122 -19.06 -2.73 -5.12
N GLN A 123 -18.17 -2.01 -5.80
CA GLN A 123 -18.49 -1.34 -7.07
C GLN A 123 -18.76 -2.34 -8.20
N VAL A 124 -17.94 -3.39 -8.31
CA VAL A 124 -18.12 -4.46 -9.30
C VAL A 124 -19.39 -5.25 -9.00
N LEU A 125 -19.62 -5.62 -7.73
CA LEU A 125 -20.81 -6.35 -7.31
C LEU A 125 -22.09 -5.52 -7.44
N GLY A 126 -22.02 -4.19 -7.27
CA GLY A 126 -23.14 -3.28 -7.49
C GLY A 126 -23.56 -3.12 -8.96
N VAL A 127 -22.73 -3.55 -9.91
CA VAL A 127 -23.07 -3.60 -11.35
C VAL A 127 -23.84 -4.88 -11.70
N PHE A 128 -23.72 -5.94 -10.90
CA PHE A 128 -24.50 -7.17 -11.07
C PHE A 128 -25.80 -7.08 -10.29
N SER A 129 -26.89 -7.60 -10.87
CA SER A 129 -28.21 -7.57 -10.24
C SER A 129 -28.16 -8.21 -8.84
N THR A 130 -28.85 -7.59 -7.88
CA THR A 130 -28.81 -7.94 -6.46
C THR A 130 -29.10 -9.42 -6.18
N GLU A 131 -29.83 -10.11 -7.06
CA GLU A 131 -30.18 -11.52 -6.93
C GLU A 131 -29.07 -12.47 -7.36
N GLU A 132 -28.43 -12.24 -8.52
CA GLU A 132 -27.29 -13.05 -8.97
C GLU A 132 -26.11 -12.92 -8.01
N LEU A 133 -25.90 -11.71 -7.50
CA LEU A 133 -24.89 -11.44 -6.48
C LEU A 133 -25.15 -12.19 -5.17
N ARG A 134 -26.40 -12.16 -4.66
CA ARG A 134 -26.77 -12.91 -3.46
C ARG A 134 -26.60 -14.41 -3.64
N ALA A 135 -26.96 -14.93 -4.82
CA ALA A 135 -26.82 -16.34 -5.14
C ALA A 135 -25.35 -16.77 -5.21
N GLU A 136 -24.45 -15.92 -5.71
CA GLU A 136 -23.02 -16.22 -5.75
C GLU A 136 -22.36 -16.14 -4.36
N ILE A 137 -22.75 -15.17 -3.52
CA ILE A 137 -22.27 -15.08 -2.13
C ILE A 137 -22.69 -16.35 -1.36
N GLN A 138 -23.96 -16.77 -1.46
CA GLN A 138 -24.45 -17.99 -0.81
C GLN A 138 -23.73 -19.26 -1.30
N ARG A 139 -23.42 -19.36 -2.60
CA ARG A 139 -22.64 -20.50 -3.12
C ARG A 139 -21.23 -20.55 -2.54
N ARG A 140 -20.57 -19.40 -2.37
CA ARG A 140 -19.22 -19.37 -1.80
C ARG A 140 -19.20 -19.63 -0.30
N GLU A 141 -20.20 -19.14 0.44
CA GLU A 141 -20.35 -19.45 1.87
C GLU A 141 -20.61 -20.94 2.07
N ALA A 142 -21.46 -21.56 1.25
CA ALA A 142 -21.70 -23.00 1.30
C ALA A 142 -20.43 -23.81 1.00
N LYS A 143 -19.66 -23.39 -0.02
CA LYS A 143 -18.41 -24.06 -0.37
C LYS A 143 -17.34 -23.93 0.73
N LEU A 144 -17.22 -22.75 1.36
CA LEU A 144 -16.29 -22.55 2.47
C LEU A 144 -16.68 -23.35 3.71
N ALA A 145 -17.99 -23.45 4.01
CA ALA A 145 -18.49 -24.28 5.10
C ALA A 145 -18.29 -25.78 4.82
N GLU A 146 -18.37 -26.21 3.57
CA GLU A 146 -18.06 -27.58 3.14
C GLU A 146 -16.57 -27.86 3.26
N ASP A 147 -15.70 -26.97 2.76
CA ASP A 147 -14.25 -27.09 2.87
C ASP A 147 -13.78 -27.09 4.35
N GLU A 148 -14.46 -26.36 5.24
CA GLU A 148 -14.18 -26.34 6.69
C GLU A 148 -14.68 -27.62 7.39
N LEU A 149 -15.77 -28.23 6.92
CA LEU A 149 -16.30 -29.50 7.45
C LEU A 149 -15.40 -30.70 7.10
N TYR A 150 -14.72 -30.67 5.95
CA TYR A 150 -13.80 -31.74 5.53
C TYR A 150 -12.34 -31.53 6.01
N ALA A 151 -12.00 -30.36 6.57
CA ALA A 151 -10.68 -30.12 7.14
C ALA A 151 -10.45 -30.87 8.48
N ASP A 152 -11.52 -31.11 9.24
CA ASP A 152 -11.46 -31.84 10.52
C ASP A 152 -11.30 -33.36 10.33
N GLU A 153 -11.73 -33.94 9.20
CA GLU A 153 -11.59 -35.39 8.92
C GLU A 153 -10.14 -35.79 8.59
N ASP A 154 -9.33 -34.87 8.04
CA ASP A 154 -7.92 -35.12 7.72
C ASP A 154 -7.01 -35.13 8.97
N GLU A 155 -7.33 -34.34 10.00
CA GLU A 155 -6.55 -34.31 11.25
C GLU A 155 -6.68 -35.62 12.06
N ASP A 156 -7.89 -36.18 12.14
CA ASP A 156 -8.13 -37.47 12.80
C ASP A 156 -7.48 -38.65 12.05
N ASN A 157 -7.44 -38.58 10.72
CA ASN A 157 -6.85 -39.62 9.89
C ASN A 157 -5.31 -39.58 9.94
N GLU A 158 -4.70 -38.39 9.98
CA GLU A 158 -3.26 -38.23 10.20
C GLU A 158 -2.83 -38.67 11.61
N ALA A 159 -3.64 -38.40 12.64
CA ALA A 159 -3.36 -38.85 14.00
C ALA A 159 -3.37 -40.39 14.12
N PHE A 160 -4.38 -41.05 13.54
CA PHE A 160 -4.49 -42.50 13.51
C PHE A 160 -3.34 -43.18 12.76
N HIS A 161 -2.92 -42.62 11.61
CA HIS A 161 -1.78 -43.14 10.86
C HIS A 161 -0.44 -42.92 11.56
N ARG A 162 -0.32 -41.87 12.38
CA ARG A 162 0.88 -41.57 13.17
C ARG A 162 1.03 -42.53 14.36
N GLU A 163 -0.06 -42.84 15.05
CA GLU A 163 -0.11 -43.82 16.15
C GLU A 163 0.22 -45.24 15.64
N LEU A 164 -0.37 -45.65 14.50
CA LEU A 164 -0.07 -46.94 13.87
C LEU A 164 1.42 -47.08 13.46
N ALA A 165 2.06 -45.99 13.04
CA ALA A 165 3.47 -45.96 12.68
C ALA A 165 4.41 -46.01 13.89
N GLU A 166 3.98 -45.56 15.07
CA GLU A 166 4.72 -45.70 16.33
C GLU A 166 4.61 -47.12 16.91
N ASP A 167 3.43 -47.74 16.84
CA ASP A 167 3.24 -49.13 17.26
C ASP A 167 4.08 -50.10 16.42
N LEU A 168 4.12 -49.93 15.10
CA LEU A 168 4.96 -50.73 14.19
C LEU A 168 6.47 -50.53 14.39
N ARG A 169 6.91 -49.44 15.04
CA ARG A 169 8.31 -49.22 15.42
C ARG A 169 8.69 -49.89 16.74
N THR A 170 7.73 -50.14 17.62
CA THR A 170 7.99 -50.66 18.97
C THR A 170 7.87 -52.17 19.07
N GLU A 171 7.26 -52.85 18.09
CA GLU A 171 7.35 -54.30 17.92
C GLU A 171 8.71 -54.75 17.35
N GLN A 172 9.78 -54.51 18.10
CA GLN A 172 11.02 -55.25 17.96
C GLN A 172 10.75 -56.68 18.48
N TRP A 173 10.54 -57.62 17.56
CA TRP A 173 10.40 -59.05 17.87
C TRP A 173 11.51 -59.50 18.84
N PRO A 174 11.19 -60.14 19.98
CA PRO A 174 12.21 -60.84 20.74
C PRO A 174 12.74 -61.99 19.86
N GLY A 175 14.07 -62.08 19.78
CA GLY A 175 14.79 -62.98 18.86
C GLY A 175 14.54 -64.47 19.07
#